data_AF-A0A946ESE1-F1
#
_entry.id   AF-A0A946ESE1-F1
#
_cell.length_a   1.000
_cell.length_b   1.000
_cell.length_c   1.000
_cell.angle_alpha   90.00
_cell.angle_beta   90.00
_cell.angle_gamma   90.00
#
_symmetry.space_group_name_H-M   'P 1'
#
loop_
_entity.id
_entity.type
_entity.pdbx_description
1 polymer ?
#
loop_
_entity_poly.entity_id
_entity_poly.type
_entity_poly.pdbx_seq_one_letter_code
_entity_poly.pdbx_strand_id
1 'polypeptide(L)' 'MSYGSVPVDGAPGEKRFREDIGRYFEDFEVGHIYEHRPGRTINETDNTWFTL' A
#
# COMPACT_ATOMS: atom_id res chain seq x y z
N MET A 1 11.06 13.11 -4.31
CA MET A 1 9.93 12.16 -4.35
C MET A 1 10.06 11.38 -5.64
N SER A 2 10.61 10.17 -5.61
CA SER A 2 10.64 9.30 -6.78
C SER A 2 9.30 8.58 -6.87
N TYR A 3 8.49 8.94 -7.87
CA TYR A 3 7.33 8.14 -8.26
C TYR A 3 7.88 6.85 -8.86
N GLY A 4 7.92 5.80 -8.06
CA GLY A 4 8.66 4.61 -8.41
C GLY A 4 8.22 3.49 -7.50
N SER A 5 7.59 2.49 -8.11
CA SER A 5 7.16 1.27 -7.44
C SER A 5 8.37 0.54 -6.88
N VAL A 6 8.74 0.83 -5.64
CA VAL A 6 9.83 0.12 -4.97
C VAL A 6 9.37 -1.34 -4.81
N PRO A 7 10.04 -2.31 -5.46
CA PRO A 7 9.72 -3.71 -5.25
C PRO A 7 10.02 -4.05 -3.79
N VAL A 8 9.09 -4.75 -3.14
CA VAL A 8 9.32 -5.29 -1.79
C VAL A 8 10.16 -6.56 -1.96
N ASP A 9 11.18 -6.73 -1.13
CA ASP A 9 12.10 -7.87 -1.17
C ASP A 9 11.33 -9.20 -1.31
N GLY A 10 11.44 -9.79 -2.50
CA GLY A 10 10.76 -10.99 -2.97
C GLY A 10 11.51 -11.55 -4.16
N ALA A 11 11.35 -12.85 -4.43
CA ALA A 11 12.10 -13.54 -5.47
C ALA A 11 11.97 -12.84 -6.83
N PRO A 12 13.01 -12.86 -7.70
CA PRO A 12 12.95 -12.23 -9.02
C PRO A 12 11.74 -12.75 -9.81
N GLY A 13 10.75 -11.89 -10.04
CA GLY A 13 9.47 -12.21 -10.70
C GLY A 13 8.22 -11.95 -9.85
N GLU A 14 8.35 -11.69 -8.56
CA GLU A 14 7.22 -11.36 -7.69
C GLU A 14 6.82 -9.88 -7.88
N LYS A 15 5.65 -9.64 -8.49
CA LYS A 15 5.12 -8.29 -8.76
C LYS A 15 4.54 -7.63 -7.50
N ARG A 16 5.31 -7.63 -6.41
CA ARG A 16 4.94 -7.07 -5.11
C ARG A 16 5.60 -5.73 -4.90
N PHE A 17 4.78 -4.71 -4.69
CA PHE A 17 5.24 -3.34 -4.54
C PHE A 17 4.76 -2.78 -3.22
N ARG A 18 5.57 -1.91 -2.64
CA ARG A 18 5.13 -1.08 -1.54
C ARG A 18 4.19 -0.01 -2.09
N GLU A 19 3.17 0.34 -1.32
CA GLU A 19 2.34 1.53 -1.55
C GLU A 19 3.25 2.74 -1.84
N ASP A 20 2.98 3.39 -2.96
CA ASP A 20 3.52 4.70 -3.32
C ASP A 20 2.36 5.56 -3.82
N ILE A 21 2.38 6.85 -3.48
CA ILE A 21 1.29 7.78 -3.77
C ILE A 21 1.33 8.26 -5.22
N GLY A 22 0.16 8.51 -5.81
CA GLY A 22 0.05 9.23 -7.09
C GLY A 22 0.35 8.41 -8.36
N ARG A 23 0.01 7.12 -8.37
CA ARG A 23 0.06 6.29 -9.59
C ARG A 23 -1.07 6.65 -10.56
N TYR A 24 -0.80 6.55 -11.84
CA TYR A 24 -1.80 6.69 -12.90
C TYR A 24 -2.37 5.32 -13.28
N PHE A 25 -3.52 5.33 -13.97
CA PHE A 25 -4.19 4.11 -14.43
C PHE A 25 -3.26 3.18 -15.24
N GLU A 26 -2.34 3.77 -15.99
CA GLU A 26 -1.40 3.06 -16.88
C GLU A 26 -0.30 2.29 -16.13
N ASP A 27 -0.05 2.61 -14.86
CA ASP A 27 0.98 1.97 -14.03
C ASP A 27 0.49 0.65 -13.40
N PHE A 28 -0.78 0.31 -13.58
CA PHE A 28 -1.40 -0.88 -13.02
C PHE A 28 -1.37 -2.05 -14.02
N GLU A 29 -0.74 -3.15 -13.63
CA GLU A 29 -0.82 -4.40 -14.36
C GLU A 29 -1.51 -5.49 -13.55
N VAL A 30 -2.18 -6.41 -14.25
CA VAL A 30 -2.78 -7.59 -13.62
C VAL A 30 -1.69 -8.42 -12.94
N GLY A 31 -1.96 -8.81 -11.69
CA GLY A 31 -1.02 -9.55 -10.85
C GLY A 31 -0.13 -8.67 -9.98
N HIS A 32 -0.20 -7.33 -10.08
CA HIS A 32 0.43 -6.45 -9.11
C HIS A 32 -0.22 -6.61 -7.74
N ILE A 33 0.61 -6.77 -6.71
CA ILE A 33 0.19 -6.81 -5.31
C ILE A 33 0.79 -5.58 -4.63
N TYR A 34 -0.08 -4.71 -4.11
CA TYR A 34 0.32 -3.47 -3.43
C TYR A 34 0.15 -3.61 -1.93
N GLU A 35 1.25 -3.50 -1.20
CA GLU A 35 1.24 -3.55 0.26
C GLU A 35 1.04 -2.15 0.84
N HIS A 36 -0.12 -1.96 1.49
CA HIS A 36 -0.52 -0.69 2.09
C HIS A 36 0.01 -0.47 3.50
N ARG A 37 0.27 0.81 3.84
CA ARG A 37 0.91 1.21 5.10
C ARG A 37 0.30 2.48 5.68
N PRO A 38 0.37 2.66 7.01
CA PRO A 38 0.78 1.70 8.03
C PRO A 38 -0.33 0.69 8.35
N GLY A 39 0.05 -0.55 8.71
CA GLY A 39 -0.89 -1.44 9.41
C GLY A 39 -1.25 -0.82 10.76
N ARG A 40 -2.53 -0.56 11.00
CA ARG A 40 -3.02 0.08 12.23
C ARG A 40 -3.84 -0.90 13.07
N THR A 41 -3.54 -0.98 14.36
CA THR A 41 -4.38 -1.66 15.35
C THR A 41 -5.58 -0.78 15.70
N ILE A 42 -6.78 -1.37 15.69
CA ILE A 42 -8.01 -0.68 16.11
C ILE A 42 -8.20 -0.85 17.61
N ASN A 43 -8.50 0.25 18.30
CA ASN A 43 -8.77 0.33 19.72
C ASN A 43 -10.13 0.98 20.00
N GLU A 44 -10.59 0.92 21.24
CA GLU A 44 -11.80 1.59 21.72
C GLU A 44 -11.77 3.11 21.44
N THR A 45 -10.59 3.73 21.50
CA THR A 45 -10.41 5.16 21.17
C THR A 45 -10.89 5.49 19.75
N ASP A 46 -10.68 4.60 18.78
CA ASP A 46 -11.15 4.80 17.40
C ASP A 46 -12.68 4.86 17.35
N ASN A 47 -13.36 4.04 18.17
CA ASN A 47 -14.82 4.03 18.25
C ASN A 47 -15.35 5.32 18.88
N THR A 48 -14.72 5.79 19.96
CA THR A 48 -15.09 7.05 20.62
C THR A 48 -14.97 8.23 19.65
N TRP A 49 -13.85 8.37 18.94
CA TRP A 49 -13.62 9.46 17.99
C TRP A 49 -14.50 9.41 16.76
N PHE A 50 -14.98 8.22 16.38
CA PHE A 50 -15.88 8.09 15.24
C PHE A 50 -17.34 8.43 15.61
N THR A 51 -17.72 8.25 16.87
CA THR A 51 -19.13 8.26 17.29
C THR A 51 -19.54 9.49 18.12
N LEU A 52 -18.58 10.23 18.72
CA LEU A 52 -18.82 11.44 19.52
C LEU A 52 -18.25 12.69 18.86
#